data_AF-A0A0K3C462-F1
#
_entry.id   AF-A0A0K3C462-F1
#
_cell.length_a   1.000
_cell.length_b   1.000
_cell.length_c   1.000
_cell.angle_alpha   90.00
_cell.angle_beta   90.00
_cell.angle_gamma   90.00
#
_symmetry.space_group_name_H-M   'P 1'
#
loop_
_entity.id
_entity.type
_entity.pdbx_description
1 polymer ?
#
loop_
_entity_poly.entity_id
_entity_poly.type
_entity_poly.pdbx_seq_one_letter_code
_entity_poly.pdbx_strand_id
1 'polypeptide(L)'
;MQADKLARMVTQAEALLRRFVIRENKGVKADSPDLLTTPFRGKPSIFTPVKKVNGGWQPPKYSARRQKLLQRAVEILGVDPSILPPSPVKKRASAADLPEGRRNIVASPHVPETLVLNALALEKKGPYAGRKGAAFKGHAWERFREEKLAERAQLLEKAPQRKAEFRKTQAEVRQKAKPALPF
;
A
#
# COMPACT_ATOMS: atom_id res chain seq x y z
N MET A 1 18.96 -10.03 -21.09
CA MET A 1 17.95 -9.15 -20.43
C MET A 1 18.02 -9.18 -18.91
N GLN A 2 17.80 -10.32 -18.22
CA GLN A 2 17.85 -10.34 -16.75
C GLN A 2 19.28 -10.18 -16.19
N ALA A 3 20.28 -10.84 -16.81
CA ALA A 3 21.69 -10.73 -16.41
C ALA A 3 22.24 -9.29 -16.55
N ASP A 4 21.93 -8.61 -17.66
CA ASP A 4 22.38 -7.22 -17.90
C ASP A 4 21.83 -6.26 -16.85
N LYS A 5 20.60 -6.49 -16.39
CA LYS A 5 19.96 -5.68 -15.36
C LYS A 5 20.67 -5.86 -14.01
N LEU A 6 21.06 -7.08 -13.65
CA LEU A 6 21.81 -7.36 -12.44
C LEU A 6 23.19 -6.72 -12.48
N ALA A 7 23.92 -6.85 -13.59
CA ALA A 7 25.23 -6.23 -13.76
C ALA A 7 25.16 -4.69 -13.64
N ARG A 8 24.13 -4.07 -14.24
CA ARG A 8 23.88 -2.62 -14.08
C ARG A 8 23.54 -2.24 -12.64
N MET A 9 22.80 -3.07 -11.91
CA MET A 9 22.48 -2.81 -10.52
C MET A 9 23.71 -2.90 -9.61
N VAL A 10 24.59 -3.88 -9.83
CA VAL A 10 25.83 -4.06 -9.07
C VAL A 10 26.78 -2.88 -9.29
N THR A 11 27.01 -2.50 -10.55
CA THR A 11 27.88 -1.35 -10.88
C THR A 11 27.34 -0.03 -10.31
N GLN A 12 26.02 0.19 -10.35
CA GLN A 12 25.39 1.35 -9.72
C GLN A 12 25.52 1.34 -8.19
N ALA A 13 25.32 0.19 -7.56
CA ALA A 13 25.48 0.02 -6.11
C ALA A 13 26.92 0.34 -5.68
N GLU A 14 27.90 -0.15 -6.42
CA GLU A 14 29.31 0.07 -6.17
C GLU A 14 29.70 1.55 -6.30
N ALA A 15 29.31 2.19 -7.41
CA ALA A 15 29.57 3.61 -7.63
C ALA A 15 28.93 4.48 -6.54
N LEU A 16 27.74 4.10 -6.06
CA LEU A 16 27.03 4.80 -4.99
C LEU A 16 27.76 4.68 -3.65
N LEU A 17 28.23 3.49 -3.27
CA LEU A 17 29.00 3.29 -2.04
C LEU A 17 30.36 3.99 -2.11
N ARG A 18 31.11 3.84 -3.20
CA ARG A 18 32.42 4.50 -3.39
C ARG A 18 32.30 6.02 -3.21
N ARG A 19 31.29 6.64 -3.84
CA ARG A 19 31.03 8.08 -3.69
C ARG A 19 30.72 8.49 -2.25
N PHE A 20 29.99 7.65 -1.51
CA PHE A 20 29.70 7.91 -0.10
C PHE A 20 30.96 7.81 0.77
N VAL A 21 31.73 6.73 0.61
CA VAL A 21 32.96 6.48 1.38
C VAL A 21 33.97 7.61 1.16
N ILE A 22 34.27 7.95 -0.10
CA ILE A 22 35.22 9.02 -0.45
C ILE A 22 34.81 10.36 0.17
N ARG A 23 33.50 10.63 0.24
CA ARG A 23 32.98 11.91 0.73
C ARG A 23 32.97 12.00 2.26
N GLU A 24 32.62 10.92 2.95
CA GLU A 24 32.35 10.96 4.39
C GLU A 24 33.47 10.37 5.25
N ASN A 25 34.29 9.44 4.72
CA ASN A 25 35.48 8.94 5.39
C ASN A 25 36.67 9.85 5.07
N LYS A 26 37.04 10.69 6.04
CA LYS A 26 38.22 11.56 5.92
C LYS A 26 39.48 10.71 5.75
N GLY A 27 40.30 11.06 4.75
CA GLY A 27 41.61 10.43 4.50
C GLY A 27 41.58 9.22 3.56
N VAL A 28 40.40 8.80 3.08
CA VAL A 28 40.30 7.72 2.09
C VAL A 28 40.41 8.30 0.69
N LYS A 29 41.40 7.83 -0.09
CA LYS A 29 41.61 8.25 -1.48
C LYS A 29 40.75 7.42 -2.43
N ALA A 30 40.42 7.98 -3.59
CA ALA A 30 39.61 7.31 -4.61
C ALA A 30 40.28 6.06 -5.21
N ASP A 31 41.61 5.98 -5.12
CA ASP A 31 42.41 4.89 -5.70
C ASP A 31 42.74 3.78 -4.68
N SER A 32 42.22 3.88 -3.45
CA SER A 32 42.50 2.89 -2.42
C SER A 32 41.79 1.56 -2.71
N PRO A 33 42.50 0.41 -2.71
CA PRO A 33 41.89 -0.90 -2.96
C PRO A 33 40.88 -1.29 -1.86
N ASP A 34 41.06 -0.79 -0.63
CA ASP A 34 40.24 -1.12 0.54
C ASP A 34 39.02 -0.21 0.74
N LEU A 35 38.59 0.49 -0.31
CA LEU A 35 37.47 1.44 -0.26
C LEU A 35 36.17 0.82 0.29
N LEU A 36 35.94 -0.46 0.01
CA LEU A 36 34.71 -1.16 0.41
C LEU A 36 34.89 -2.05 1.64
N THR A 37 36.10 -2.17 2.18
CA THR A 37 36.42 -2.96 3.38
C THR A 37 36.65 -2.08 4.59
N THR A 38 36.89 -0.78 4.38
CA THR A 38 37.16 0.16 5.47
C THR A 38 35.88 0.48 6.26
N PRO A 39 35.87 0.29 7.60
CA PRO A 39 34.74 0.65 8.43
C PRO A 39 34.54 2.17 8.44
N PHE A 40 33.31 2.62 8.69
CA PHE A 40 32.97 4.03 8.74
C PHE A 40 33.72 4.77 9.87
N ARG A 41 34.48 5.82 9.53
CA ARG A 41 35.23 6.66 10.48
C ARG A 41 34.76 8.11 10.54
N GLY A 42 33.68 8.43 9.83
CA GLY A 42 33.10 9.78 9.80
C GLY A 42 32.25 10.10 11.03
N LYS A 43 31.54 11.23 10.97
CA LYS A 43 30.60 11.62 12.05
C LYS A 43 29.39 10.68 12.06
N PRO A 44 29.00 10.07 13.19
CA PRO A 44 27.84 9.17 13.25
C PRO A 44 26.51 9.92 13.00
N SER A 45 26.48 11.23 13.24
CA SER A 45 25.27 12.07 13.11
C SER A 45 24.83 12.38 11.68
N ILE A 46 25.43 11.76 10.66
CA ILE A 46 25.14 12.03 9.25
C ILE A 46 23.76 11.49 8.84
N PHE A 47 23.32 10.40 9.47
CA PHE A 47 22.03 9.75 9.20
C PHE A 47 20.93 10.12 10.19
N THR A 48 21.26 10.79 11.28
CA THR A 48 20.30 11.22 12.30
C THR A 48 20.06 12.72 12.23
N PRO A 49 18.84 13.20 12.52
CA PRO A 49 18.61 14.62 12.72
C PRO A 49 19.41 15.11 13.94
N VAL A 50 19.92 16.35 13.87
CA VAL A 50 20.70 16.97 14.95
C VAL A 50 19.98 18.21 15.43
N LYS A 51 19.83 18.37 16.75
CA LYS A 51 19.23 19.56 17.33
C LYS A 51 20.23 20.72 17.27
N LYS A 52 19.83 21.86 16.70
CA LYS A 52 20.64 23.08 16.66
C LYS A 52 20.57 23.81 18.00
N VAL A 53 21.55 24.69 18.24
CA VAL A 53 21.60 25.55 19.43
C VAL A 53 20.33 26.40 19.57
N ASN A 54 19.78 26.90 18.46
CA ASN A 54 18.56 27.71 18.42
C ASN A 54 17.27 26.89 18.67
N GLY A 55 17.36 25.64 19.11
CA GLY A 55 16.22 24.77 19.42
C GLY A 55 15.60 24.03 18.21
N GLY A 56 15.82 24.50 16.99
CA GLY A 56 15.33 23.84 15.77
C GLY A 56 16.07 22.54 15.43
N TRP A 57 15.39 21.59 14.79
CA TRP A 57 16.00 20.34 14.32
C TRP A 57 16.58 20.51 12.91
N GLN A 58 17.85 20.15 12.73
CA GLN A 58 18.44 20.00 11.41
C GLN A 58 18.11 18.60 10.87
N PRO A 59 17.57 18.49 9.65
CA PRO A 59 17.36 17.18 9.03
C PRO A 59 18.70 16.47 8.81
N PRO A 60 18.70 15.13 8.72
CA PRO A 60 19.90 14.37 8.43
C PRO A 60 20.50 14.78 7.08
N LYS A 61 21.83 14.75 6.97
CA LYS A 61 22.56 15.11 5.74
C LYS A 61 22.12 14.23 4.55
N TYR A 62 21.82 12.96 4.83
CA TYR A 62 21.23 12.04 3.86
C TYR A 62 19.78 11.74 4.25
N SER A 63 18.85 11.93 3.31
CA SER A 63 17.44 11.60 3.52
C SER A 63 17.23 10.10 3.74
N ALA A 64 16.12 9.72 4.37
CA ALA A 64 15.78 8.32 4.61
C ALA A 64 15.80 7.46 3.34
N ARG A 65 15.38 8.02 2.19
CA ARG A 65 15.49 7.34 0.88
C ARG A 65 16.93 7.02 0.51
N ARG A 66 17.85 7.99 0.66
CA ARG A 66 19.28 7.79 0.36
C ARG A 66 19.93 6.80 1.32
N GLN A 67 19.58 6.86 2.60
CA GLN A 67 20.03 5.88 3.59
C GLN A 67 19.63 4.45 3.21
N LYS A 68 18.37 4.24 2.77
CA LYS A 68 17.92 2.93 2.26
C LYS A 68 18.67 2.48 1.01
N LEU A 69 18.97 3.41 0.09
CA LEU A 69 19.75 3.07 -1.10
C LEU A 69 21.17 2.62 -0.77
N LEU A 70 21.81 3.28 0.21
CA LEU A 70 23.12 2.89 0.71
C LEU A 70 23.08 1.50 1.37
N GLN A 71 22.11 1.26 2.26
CA GLN A 71 21.91 -0.05 2.90
C GLN A 71 21.68 -1.15 1.85
N ARG A 72 20.81 -0.90 0.87
CA ARG A 72 20.55 -1.84 -0.23
C ARG A 72 21.81 -2.10 -1.08
N ALA A 73 22.64 -1.09 -1.29
CA ALA A 73 23.88 -1.27 -2.03
C ALA A 73 24.87 -2.17 -1.27
N VAL A 74 24.96 -2.02 0.06
CA VAL A 74 25.74 -2.92 0.92
C VAL A 74 25.22 -4.35 0.83
N GLU A 75 23.89 -4.54 0.91
CA GLU A 75 23.26 -5.86 0.78
C GLU A 75 23.51 -6.51 -0.59
N ILE A 76 23.43 -5.75 -1.69
CA ILE A 76 23.65 -6.28 -3.04
C ILE A 76 25.11 -6.71 -3.24
N LEU A 77 26.06 -5.97 -2.67
CA LEU A 77 27.49 -6.24 -2.82
C LEU A 77 28.04 -7.24 -1.79
N GLY A 78 27.24 -7.60 -0.77
CA GLY A 78 27.68 -8.48 0.30
C GLY A 78 28.80 -7.89 1.16
N VAL A 79 28.87 -6.56 1.24
CA VAL A 79 29.90 -5.84 2.00
C VAL A 79 29.52 -5.77 3.48
N ASP A 80 30.52 -5.66 4.35
CA ASP A 80 30.29 -5.49 5.78
C ASP A 80 29.43 -4.26 6.10
N PRO A 81 28.38 -4.38 6.93
CA PRO A 81 27.47 -3.28 7.26
C PRO A 81 28.14 -2.16 8.08
N SER A 82 29.33 -2.42 8.63
CA SER A 82 30.15 -1.45 9.38
C SER A 82 30.70 -0.31 8.53
N ILE A 83 30.64 -0.42 7.19
CA ILE A 83 31.03 0.64 6.25
C ILE A 83 30.10 1.87 6.29
N LEU A 84 28.89 1.71 6.81
CA LEU A 84 27.91 2.79 6.96
C LEU A 84 27.76 3.19 8.43
N PRO A 85 27.47 4.49 8.72
CA PRO A 85 27.05 4.87 10.06
C PRO A 85 25.73 4.20 10.44
N PRO A 86 25.46 4.06 11.75
CA PRO A 86 24.18 3.53 12.21
C PRO A 86 23.03 4.40 11.69
N SER A 87 22.10 3.78 10.97
CA SER A 87 20.93 4.47 10.43
C SER A 87 19.70 4.24 11.31
N PRO A 88 18.90 5.29 11.61
CA PRO A 88 17.63 5.15 12.30
C PRO A 88 16.55 4.49 11.44
N VAL A 89 16.81 4.30 10.14
CA VAL A 89 15.86 3.64 9.24
C VAL A 89 15.82 2.16 9.58
N LYS A 90 14.67 1.72 10.12
CA LYS A 90 14.40 0.32 10.39
C LYS A 90 14.60 -0.49 9.10
N LYS A 91 15.39 -1.57 9.20
CA LYS A 91 15.40 -2.62 8.16
C LYS A 91 13.95 -3.07 7.95
N ARG A 92 13.57 -3.26 6.69
CA ARG A 92 12.22 -3.75 6.39
C ARG A 92 12.17 -5.17 6.97
N ALA A 93 11.38 -5.37 8.03
CA ALA A 93 11.17 -6.69 8.58
C ALA A 93 10.64 -7.58 7.46
N SER A 94 11.40 -8.62 7.13
CA SER A 94 10.92 -9.68 6.27
C SER A 94 9.88 -10.50 7.04
N ALA A 95 9.04 -11.26 6.33
CA ALA A 95 8.10 -12.18 6.97
C ALA A 95 8.82 -13.21 7.88
N ALA A 96 10.10 -13.49 7.60
CA ALA A 96 10.94 -14.36 8.41
C ALA A 96 11.41 -13.70 9.73
N ASP A 97 11.54 -12.36 9.76
CA ASP A 97 12.01 -11.63 10.95
C ASP A 97 10.90 -11.38 11.99
N LEU A 98 9.64 -11.66 11.64
CA LEU A 98 8.51 -11.52 12.55
C LEU A 98 8.39 -12.77 13.44
N PRO A 99 8.32 -12.62 14.78
CA PRO A 99 8.10 -13.75 15.67
C PRO A 99 6.77 -14.42 15.35
N GLU A 100 6.72 -15.75 15.40
CA GLU A 100 5.60 -16.56 14.89
C GLU A 100 4.25 -16.14 15.47
N GLY A 101 4.19 -15.78 16.76
CA GLY A 101 2.98 -15.31 17.43
C GLY A 101 2.46 -13.94 16.97
N ARG A 102 3.28 -13.11 16.29
CA ARG A 102 2.85 -11.85 15.68
C ARG A 102 2.41 -11.98 14.22
N ARG A 103 2.55 -13.18 13.62
CA ARG A 103 1.98 -13.45 12.29
C ARG A 103 0.45 -13.39 12.34
N ASN A 104 -0.14 -13.65 13.51
CA ASN A 104 -1.57 -13.62 13.77
C ASN A 104 -1.93 -12.47 14.72
N ILE A 105 -2.96 -11.69 14.41
CA ILE A 105 -3.40 -10.55 15.24
C ILE A 105 -4.24 -11.09 16.42
N VAL A 106 -3.64 -11.16 17.60
CA VAL A 106 -4.34 -11.47 18.86
C VAL A 106 -4.90 -10.17 19.46
N ALA A 107 -6.20 -10.14 19.78
CA ALA A 107 -6.86 -8.96 20.34
C ALA A 107 -6.45 -8.71 21.80
N SER A 108 -6.23 -7.44 22.17
CA SER A 108 -5.99 -7.05 23.56
C SER A 108 -7.31 -7.05 24.36
N PRO A 109 -7.32 -7.60 25.59
CA PRO A 109 -8.51 -7.75 26.43
C PRO A 109 -9.10 -6.41 26.95
N HIS A 110 -8.43 -5.28 26.77
CA HIS A 110 -8.86 -3.99 27.34
C HIS A 110 -9.72 -3.13 26.41
N VAL A 111 -10.14 -3.65 25.25
CA VAL A 111 -11.02 -2.90 24.33
C VAL A 111 -12.41 -3.54 24.26
N PRO A 112 -13.42 -3.00 24.97
CA PRO A 112 -14.71 -3.64 25.20
C PRO A 112 -15.54 -3.91 23.93
N GLU A 113 -15.28 -3.18 22.85
CA GLU A 113 -15.91 -3.36 21.53
C GLU A 113 -15.56 -4.70 20.85
N THR A 114 -14.70 -5.53 21.45
CA THR A 114 -14.32 -6.84 20.92
C THR A 114 -15.28 -7.97 21.30
N LEU A 115 -16.16 -7.75 22.30
CA LEU A 115 -17.08 -8.78 22.80
C LEU A 115 -18.18 -9.14 21.79
N VAL A 116 -18.76 -8.13 21.11
CA VAL A 116 -19.81 -8.35 20.10
C VAL A 116 -19.29 -9.13 18.90
N LEU A 117 -18.06 -8.87 18.46
CA LEU A 117 -17.43 -9.59 17.34
C LEU A 117 -17.01 -11.01 17.70
N ASN A 118 -16.65 -11.25 18.96
CA ASN A 118 -16.39 -12.60 19.47
C ASN A 118 -17.69 -13.40 19.60
N ALA A 119 -18.78 -12.77 20.04
CA ALA A 119 -20.11 -13.37 20.09
C ALA A 119 -20.63 -13.76 18.69
N LEU A 120 -20.25 -13.00 17.65
CA LEU A 120 -20.61 -13.26 16.26
C LEU A 120 -19.61 -14.18 15.52
N ALA A 121 -18.55 -14.67 16.18
CA ALA A 121 -17.53 -15.55 15.62
C ALA A 121 -16.93 -15.10 14.27
N LEU A 122 -16.88 -13.79 14.00
CA LEU A 122 -16.42 -13.26 12.71
C LEU A 122 -14.89 -13.26 12.63
N GLU A 123 -14.34 -13.86 11.56
CA GLU A 123 -12.91 -13.81 11.27
C GLU A 123 -12.45 -12.37 11.02
N LYS A 124 -11.53 -11.88 11.86
CA LYS A 124 -10.97 -10.52 11.79
C LYS A 124 -9.92 -10.47 10.67
N LYS A 125 -10.38 -10.28 9.43
CA LYS A 125 -9.50 -10.16 8.24
C LYS A 125 -9.38 -8.70 7.79
N GLY A 126 -8.17 -8.16 7.81
CA GLY A 126 -7.86 -6.83 7.27
C GLY A 126 -6.36 -6.53 7.23
N PRO A 127 -5.86 -5.74 6.25
CA PRO A 127 -4.42 -5.51 6.04
C PRO A 127 -3.74 -4.56 7.03
N TYR A 128 -4.47 -3.97 7.99
CA TYR A 128 -3.91 -3.05 8.99
C TYR A 128 -4.32 -3.45 10.41
N ALA A 129 -3.35 -3.41 11.33
CA ALA A 129 -3.61 -3.60 12.75
C ALA A 129 -4.54 -2.48 13.27
N GLY A 130 -5.66 -2.88 13.91
CA GLY A 130 -6.54 -1.95 14.65
C GLY A 130 -7.89 -1.59 13.98
N ARG A 131 -8.21 -2.06 12.77
CA ARG A 131 -9.57 -1.89 12.20
C ARG A 131 -10.46 -3.08 12.52
N LYS A 132 -11.63 -2.81 13.10
CA LYS A 132 -12.66 -3.77 13.49
C LYS A 132 -13.88 -3.60 12.59
N GLY A 133 -14.44 -4.68 12.03
CA GLY A 133 -15.65 -4.66 11.17
C GLY A 133 -15.40 -5.09 9.72
N ALA A 134 -16.49 -5.25 8.94
CA ALA A 134 -16.45 -5.70 7.56
C ALA A 134 -15.41 -4.90 6.75
N ALA A 135 -14.53 -5.63 6.06
CA ALA A 135 -13.21 -5.14 5.66
C ALA A 135 -13.20 -3.89 4.76
N PHE A 136 -14.31 -3.55 4.10
CA PHE A 136 -14.40 -2.41 3.20
C PHE A 136 -15.81 -1.80 3.20
N LYS A 137 -15.90 -0.49 2.91
CA LYS A 137 -17.15 0.24 2.65
C LYS A 137 -18.03 -0.43 1.56
N GLY A 138 -17.47 -1.38 0.81
CA GLY A 138 -18.06 -1.90 -0.41
C GLY A 138 -18.05 -0.85 -1.52
N HIS A 139 -18.05 -1.31 -2.76
CA HIS A 139 -18.30 -0.41 -3.89
C HIS A 139 -19.71 0.17 -3.79
N ALA A 140 -19.94 1.34 -4.41
CA ALA A 140 -21.26 1.97 -4.37
C ALA A 140 -22.35 1.01 -4.89
N TRP A 141 -22.07 0.21 -5.91
CA TRP A 141 -23.02 -0.74 -6.47
C TRP A 141 -23.35 -1.93 -5.54
N GLU A 142 -22.42 -2.33 -4.67
CA GLU A 142 -22.66 -3.39 -3.67
C GLU A 142 -23.59 -2.88 -2.58
N ARG A 143 -23.39 -1.64 -2.15
CA ARG A 143 -24.22 -0.98 -1.12
C ARG A 143 -25.67 -0.80 -1.56
N PHE A 144 -25.90 -0.41 -2.81
CA PHE A 144 -27.25 -0.20 -3.35
C PHE A 144 -27.81 -1.43 -4.06
N ARG A 145 -27.18 -2.61 -3.92
CA ARG A 145 -27.59 -3.82 -4.66
C ARG A 145 -28.99 -4.27 -4.28
N GLU A 146 -29.28 -4.31 -2.98
CA GLU A 146 -30.56 -4.78 -2.45
C GLU A 146 -31.71 -3.85 -2.85
N GLU A 147 -31.50 -2.53 -2.72
CA GLU A 147 -32.45 -1.51 -3.16
C GLU A 147 -32.77 -1.66 -4.66
N LYS A 148 -31.75 -1.83 -5.50
CA LYS A 148 -31.93 -2.04 -6.95
C LYS A 148 -32.66 -3.34 -7.28
N LEU A 149 -32.43 -4.40 -6.52
CA LEU A 149 -33.15 -5.67 -6.68
C LEU A 149 -34.62 -5.52 -6.30
N ALA A 150 -34.92 -4.80 -5.22
CA ALA A 150 -36.28 -4.50 -4.78
C ALA A 150 -37.03 -3.64 -5.81
N GLU A 151 -36.41 -2.58 -6.31
CA GLU A 151 -36.98 -1.74 -7.37
C GLU A 151 -37.28 -2.57 -8.64
N ARG A 152 -36.35 -3.43 -9.04
CA ARG A 152 -36.55 -4.32 -10.19
C ARG A 152 -37.70 -5.30 -9.99
N ALA A 153 -37.85 -5.85 -8.78
CA ALA A 153 -38.96 -6.74 -8.45
C ALA A 153 -40.31 -6.03 -8.59
N GLN A 154 -40.43 -4.81 -8.04
CA GLN A 154 -41.64 -4.00 -8.17
C GLN A 154 -41.99 -3.65 -9.63
N LEU A 155 -40.97 -3.37 -10.46
CA LEU A 155 -41.18 -3.11 -11.88
C LEU A 155 -41.67 -4.36 -12.63
N LEU A 156 -41.18 -5.54 -12.29
CA LEU A 156 -41.62 -6.81 -12.88
C LEU A 156 -43.05 -7.16 -12.46
N GLU A 157 -43.42 -6.92 -11.20
CA GLU A 157 -44.77 -7.12 -10.70
C GLU A 157 -45.80 -6.28 -11.48
N LYS A 158 -45.45 -5.04 -11.81
CA LYS A 158 -46.32 -4.10 -12.57
C LYS A 158 -46.26 -4.30 -14.10
N ALA A 159 -45.35 -5.13 -14.60
CA ALA A 159 -45.18 -5.36 -16.04
C ALA A 159 -46.43 -5.90 -16.79
N PRO A 160 -47.21 -6.88 -16.27
CA PRO A 160 -48.40 -7.37 -16.98
C PRO A 160 -49.48 -6.29 -17.11
N GLN A 161 -49.69 -5.47 -16.08
CA GLN A 161 -50.65 -4.37 -16.11
C GLN A 161 -50.28 -3.33 -17.18
N ARG A 162 -49.02 -2.90 -17.20
CA ARG A 162 -48.50 -1.98 -18.24
C ARG A 162 -48.66 -2.54 -19.65
N LYS A 163 -48.45 -3.84 -19.84
CA LYS A 163 -48.67 -4.51 -21.14
C LYS A 163 -50.15 -4.50 -21.54
N ALA A 164 -51.05 -4.74 -20.59
CA ALA A 164 -52.49 -4.71 -20.85
C ALA A 164 -52.97 -3.30 -21.20
N GLU A 165 -52.55 -2.30 -20.44
CA GLU A 165 -52.83 -0.88 -20.72
C GLU A 165 -52.31 -0.47 -22.10
N PHE A 166 -51.06 -0.81 -22.43
CA PHE A 166 -50.49 -0.52 -23.74
C PHE A 166 -51.26 -1.19 -24.89
N ARG A 167 -51.74 -2.43 -24.71
CA ARG A 167 -52.57 -3.10 -25.72
C ARG A 167 -53.94 -2.44 -25.87
N LYS A 168 -54.56 -1.99 -24.77
CA LYS A 168 -55.83 -1.27 -24.79
C LYS A 168 -55.70 0.06 -25.54
N THR A 169 -54.69 0.86 -25.22
CA THR A 169 -54.47 2.15 -25.91
C THR A 169 -54.20 1.95 -27.40
N GLN A 170 -53.41 0.94 -27.78
CA GLN A 170 -53.22 0.58 -29.19
C GLN A 170 -54.52 0.14 -29.89
N ALA A 171 -55.38 -0.63 -29.21
CA ALA A 171 -56.66 -1.04 -29.77
C ALA A 171 -57.61 0.15 -29.98
N GLU A 172 -57.67 1.09 -29.03
CA GLU A 172 -58.47 2.32 -29.15
C GLU A 172 -57.98 3.20 -30.30
N VAL A 173 -56.66 3.36 -30.45
CA VAL A 173 -56.07 4.10 -31.58
C VAL A 173 -56.46 3.44 -32.90
N ARG A 174 -56.36 2.11 -33.00
CA ARG A 174 -56.77 1.36 -34.20
C ARG A 174 -58.26 1.50 -34.49
N GLN A 175 -59.12 1.49 -33.47
CA GLN A 175 -60.57 1.66 -33.65
C GLN A 175 -60.91 3.06 -34.17
N LYS A 176 -60.31 4.11 -33.58
CA LYS A 176 -60.49 5.50 -34.04
C LYS A 176 -59.97 5.72 -35.47
N ALA A 177 -58.95 4.98 -35.88
CA ALA A 177 -58.36 5.07 -37.22
C ALA A 177 -59.11 4.25 -38.28
N LYS A 178 -60.16 3.48 -37.94
CA LYS A 178 -60.96 2.78 -38.95
C LYS A 178 -61.76 3.81 -39.77
N PRO A 179 -61.53 3.94 -41.09
CA PRO A 179 -62.35 4.82 -41.91
C PRO A 179 -63.80 4.34 -41.88
N ALA A 180 -64.75 5.25 -41.73
CA ALA A 180 -66.16 4.94 -41.86
C ALA A 180 -66.41 4.43 -43.29
N LEU A 181 -67.12 3.30 -43.44
CA LEU A 181 -67.51 2.82 -44.76
C LEU A 181 -68.29 3.95 -45.47
N PRO A 182 -67.89 4.36 -46.68
CA PRO A 182 -68.69 5.28 -47.46
C PRO A 182 -69.94 4.51 -47.89
N PHE A 183 -71.09 4.88 -47.31
CA PHE A 183 -72.41 4.47 -47.82
C PHE A 183 -72.71 5.22 -49.11
#